data_AF-A0A3R9WL56-F1
#
_entry.id   AF-A0A3R9WL56-F1
#
_cell.length_a   1.000
_cell.length_b   1.000
_cell.length_c   1.000
_cell.angle_alpha   90.00
_cell.angle_beta   90.00
_cell.angle_gamma   90.00
#
_symmetry.space_group_name_H-M   'P 1'
#
loop_
_entity.id
_entity.type
_entity.pdbx_description
1 polymer ?
#
loop_
_entity_poly.entity_id
_entity_poly.type
_entity_poly.pdbx_seq_one_letter_code
_entity_poly.pdbx_strand_id
1 'polypeptide(L)' 'MNNDTEKILAVWIEPLGEDYWMNPEERFTIATKTAESGDSDEVPFDVVFHDRGVSVWVNIGYEAVVRDQSGTEVDCGHPS' A
#
# COMPACT_ATOMS: atom_id res chain seq x y z
N MET A 1 -3.11 1.92 -6.42
CA MET A 1 -2.25 3.12 -6.49
C MET A 1 -1.45 3.05 -7.77
N ASN A 2 -1.36 4.15 -8.51
CA ASN A 2 -0.58 4.23 -9.75
C ASN A 2 0.52 5.27 -9.55
N ASN A 3 1.73 4.98 -10.01
CA ASN A 3 2.80 5.96 -10.07
C ASN A 3 2.86 6.56 -11.49
N ASP A 4 2.00 7.54 -11.75
CA ASP A 4 1.94 8.23 -13.05
C ASP A 4 3.06 9.29 -13.22
N THR A 5 4.10 9.24 -12.38
CA THR A 5 5.23 10.17 -12.41
C THR A 5 6.47 9.53 -13.03
N GLU A 6 7.41 10.35 -13.48
CA GLU A 6 8.70 9.88 -14.03
C GLU A 6 9.73 9.50 -12.94
N LYS A 7 9.33 9.45 -11.67
CA LYS A 7 10.23 9.17 -10.53
C LYS A 7 9.77 7.94 -9.76
N ILE A 8 10.70 7.34 -9.04
CA ILE A 8 10.37 6.33 -8.03
C ILE A 8 9.50 6.98 -6.95
N LEU A 9 8.36 6.36 -6.63
CA LEU A 9 7.46 6.77 -5.56
C LEU A 9 7.64 5.86 -4.34
N ALA A 10 7.92 6.46 -3.18
CA ALA A 10 7.92 5.73 -1.92
C ALA A 10 6.48 5.60 -1.38
N VAL A 11 6.13 4.40 -0.93
CA VAL A 11 4.85 4.06 -0.32
C VAL A 11 5.09 3.39 1.03
N TRP A 12 4.60 4.00 2.10
CA TRP A 12 4.67 3.46 3.46
C TRP A 12 3.35 2.82 3.85
N ILE A 13 3.36 1.59 4.33
CA ILE A 13 2.20 0.92 4.92
C ILE A 13 2.31 1.04 6.44
N GLU A 14 1.50 1.91 7.01
CA GLU A 14 1.47 2.22 8.44
C GLU A 14 0.25 1.58 9.10
N PRO A 15 0.29 1.18 10.37
CA PRO A 15 1.45 1.18 11.27
C PRO A 15 2.32 -0.09 11.12
N LEU A 16 2.16 -0.85 10.03
CA LEU A 16 2.86 -2.12 9.83
C LEU A 16 4.36 -1.95 9.62
N GLY A 17 4.81 -0.76 9.23
CA GLY A 17 6.21 -0.43 9.02
C GLY A 17 6.78 -1.09 7.77
N GLU A 18 5.95 -1.32 6.75
CA GLU A 18 6.38 -1.88 5.47
C GLU A 18 6.57 -0.76 4.45
N ASP A 19 7.74 -0.70 3.85
CA ASP A 19 8.12 0.35 2.90
C ASP A 19 8.20 -0.24 1.49
N TYR A 20 7.65 0.44 0.50
CA TYR A 20 7.69 0.00 -0.89
C TYR A 20 8.19 1.12 -1.79
N TRP A 21 8.93 0.77 -2.84
CA TRP A 21 9.29 1.71 -3.91
C TRP A 21 8.62 1.27 -5.21
N MET A 22 7.84 2.17 -5.80
CA MET A 22 7.20 1.97 -7.10
C MET A 22 8.03 2.62 -8.18
N ASN A 23 8.41 1.89 -9.22
CA ASN A 23 8.99 2.46 -10.43
C ASN A 23 7.97 3.37 -11.15
N PRO A 24 8.43 4.29 -12.03
CA PRO A 24 7.55 4.99 -12.95
C PRO A 24 6.61 4.02 -13.69
N GLU A 25 5.35 4.42 -13.84
CA GLU A 25 4.28 3.66 -14.51
C GLU A 25 3.84 2.36 -13.80
N GLU A 26 4.43 2.00 -12.66
CA GLU A 26 3.96 0.85 -11.90
C GLU A 26 2.62 1.10 -11.22
N ARG A 27 1.90 0.00 -11.02
CA ARG A 27 0.64 -0.05 -10.28
C ARG A 27 0.70 -1.08 -9.18
N PHE A 28 0.39 -0.63 -7.97
CA PHE A 28 0.17 -1.51 -6.82
C PHE A 28 -1.30 -1.59 -6.44
N THR A 29 -1.73 -2.78 -6.07
CA THR A 29 -2.99 -3.04 -5.37
C THR A 29 -2.66 -3.39 -3.93
N ILE A 30 -3.20 -2.61 -2.99
CA ILE A 30 -3.01 -2.82 -1.56
C ILE A 30 -4.32 -3.35 -1.00
N ALA A 31 -4.27 -4.49 -0.31
CA ALA A 31 -5.41 -5.13 0.31
C ALA A 31 -5.10 -5.50 1.75
N THR A 32 -6.12 -5.54 2.60
CA THR A 32 -6.02 -6.01 3.99
C THR A 32 -7.16 -7.00 4.26
N LYS A 33 -6.97 -7.88 5.26
CA LYS A 33 -8.04 -8.78 5.71
C LYS A 33 -8.78 -8.17 6.90
N THR A 34 -10.09 -8.06 6.76
CA THR A 34 -11.00 -7.78 7.88
C THR A 34 -11.35 -9.05 8.63
N ALA A 35 -11.59 -8.96 9.94
CA ALA A 35 -12.18 -10.08 10.67
C ALA A 35 -13.59 -10.36 10.12
N GLU A 36 -13.93 -11.64 9.89
CA GLU A 36 -15.19 -12.05 9.27
C GLU A 36 -16.47 -11.64 10.03
N SER A 37 -16.32 -11.14 11.26
CA SER A 37 -17.41 -10.72 12.14
C SER A 37 -17.68 -9.22 12.16
N GLY A 38 -17.04 -8.40 11.31
CA GLY A 38 -17.06 -6.95 11.45
C GLY A 38 -17.84 -6.21 10.37
N ASP A 39 -19.10 -5.88 10.64
CA ASP A 39 -19.73 -4.65 10.14
C ASP A 39 -19.00 -3.45 10.78
N SER A 40 -17.76 -3.17 10.37
CA SER A 40 -17.13 -1.90 10.72
C SER A 40 -17.44 -0.91 9.61
N ASP A 41 -18.15 0.17 9.94
CA ASP A 41 -18.28 1.37 9.09
C ASP A 41 -16.93 2.08 8.85
N GLU A 42 -15.85 1.54 9.43
CA GLU A 42 -14.49 2.02 9.30
C GLU A 42 -13.92 1.71 7.91
N VAL A 43 -13.39 2.73 7.25
CA VAL A 43 -12.70 2.57 5.96
C VAL A 43 -11.39 1.82 6.17
N PRO A 44 -11.04 0.85 5.29
CA PRO A 44 -9.88 0.00 5.52
C PRO A 44 -8.55 0.74 5.50
N PHE A 45 -8.52 1.86 4.78
CA PHE A 45 -7.32 2.65 4.61
C PHE A 45 -7.60 4.14 4.68
N ASP A 46 -6.68 4.88 5.29
CA ASP A 46 -6.47 6.31 5.02
C ASP A 46 -5.22 6.50 4.17
N VAL A 47 -5.29 7.38 3.17
CA VAL A 47 -4.20 7.63 2.23
C VAL A 47 -3.77 9.08 2.31
N VAL A 48 -2.50 9.31 2.64
CA VAL A 48 -1.91 10.65 2.80
C VAL A 48 -0.78 10.84 1.82
N PHE A 49 -0.91 11.82 0.94
CA PHE A 49 0.14 12.25 0.02
C PHE A 49 0.97 13.35 0.66
N HIS A 50 2.30 13.24 0.57
CA HIS A 50 3.22 14.24 1.10
C HIS A 50 4.47 14.34 0.23
N ASP A 51 5.36 15.27 0.59
CA ASP A 51 6.58 15.62 -0.15
C ASP A 51 7.57 14.47 -0.36
N ARG A 52 7.51 13.44 0.49
CA ARG A 52 8.39 12.26 0.42
C ARG A 52 7.74 11.06 -0.27
N GLY A 53 6.43 11.05 -0.52
CA GLY A 53 5.71 9.92 -1.11
C GLY A 53 4.27 9.79 -0.60
N VAL A 54 3.84 8.56 -0.34
CA VAL A 54 2.49 8.26 0.14
C VAL A 54 2.53 7.38 1.37
N SER A 55 1.78 7.74 2.41
CA SER A 55 1.48 6.85 3.53
C SER A 55 0.08 6.26 3.38
N VAL A 56 -0.03 4.96 3.51
CA VAL A 56 -1.28 4.19 3.54
C VAL A 56 -1.43 3.63 4.95
N TRP A 57 -2.36 4.20 5.70
CA TRP A 57 -2.69 3.76 7.05
C TRP A 57 -3.72 2.65 7.00
N VAL A 58 -3.35 1.45 7.47
CA VAL A 58 -4.22 0.29 7.62
C VAL A 58 -5.02 0.48 8.91
N ASN A 59 -6.28 0.85 8.78
CA ASN A 59 -7.16 1.11 9.93
C ASN A 59 -7.79 -0.18 10.46
N ILE A 60 -8.07 -1.12 9.56
CA ILE A 60 -8.68 -2.41 9.90
C ILE A 60 -7.80 -3.55 9.39
N GLY A 61 -7.64 -4.58 10.23
CA GLY A 61 -6.77 -5.71 9.92
C GLY A 61 -5.41 -5.61 10.60
N TYR A 62 -4.65 -6.70 10.51
CA TYR A 62 -3.33 -6.85 11.14
C TYR A 62 -2.23 -7.14 10.12
N GLU A 63 -2.57 -7.05 8.83
CA GLU A 63 -1.68 -7.31 7.70
C GLU A 63 -2.09 -6.43 6.53
N ALA A 64 -1.16 -6.20 5.61
CA ALA A 64 -1.43 -5.69 4.29
C ALA A 64 -0.75 -6.60 3.27
N VAL A 65 -1.37 -6.72 2.10
CA VAL A 65 -0.78 -7.44 0.98
C VAL A 65 -0.72 -6.48 -0.20
N VAL A 66 0.50 -6.23 -0.66
CA VAL A 66 0.78 -5.39 -1.82
C VAL A 66 1.02 -6.28 -3.03
N ARG A 67 0.32 -6.02 -4.13
CA ARG A 67 0.44 -6.75 -5.39
C ARG A 67 0.75 -5.83 -6.55
N ASP A 68 1.57 -6.28 -7.47
CA ASP A 68 1.83 -5.58 -8.74
C ASP A 68 0.64 -5.69 -9.71
N GLN A 69 0.81 -5.11 -10.89
CA GLN A 69 -0.17 -5.14 -11.98
C GLN A 69 -0.49 -6.53 -12.56
N SER A 70 0.39 -7.51 -12.35
CA SER A 70 0.14 -8.92 -12.71
C SER A 70 -0.66 -9.66 -11.63
N GLY A 71 -0.83 -9.06 -10.45
CA GLY A 71 -1.42 -9.67 -9.27
C GLY A 71 -0.42 -10.44 -8.42
N THR A 72 0.88 -10.34 -8.72
CA THR A 72 1.95 -10.98 -7.94
C THR A 72 2.21 -10.16 -6.69
N GLU A 73 2.35 -10.83 -5.55
CA GLU A 73 2.67 -10.18 -4.28
C GLU A 73 4.10 -9.60 -4.31
N VAL A 74 4.23 -8.38 -3.81
CA VAL A 74 5.47 -7.62 -3.80
C VAL A 74 6.06 -7.69 -2.40
N ASP A 75 7.34 -8.02 -2.30
CA ASP A 75 8.05 -8.02 -1.03
C ASP A 75 8.30 -6.59 -0.52
N CYS A 76 8.17 -6.43 0.80
CA CYS A 76 8.56 -5.19 1.48
C CYS A 76 10.00 -4.83 1.15
N GLY A 77 10.21 -3.55 0.93
CA GLY A 77 11.47 -2.94 0.63
C GLY A 77 11.87 -3.06 -0.83
N HIS A 78 10.92 -3.17 -1.76
CA HIS A 78 11.19 -3.48 -3.17
C HIS A 78 12.05 -2.39 -3.85
N PRO A 79 13.37 -2.56 -3.87
CA PRO A 79 14.01 -2.77 -5.16
C PRO A 79 14.91 -4.00 -5.19
N SER A 80 14.64 -4.87 -6.17
CA SER A 80 15.65 -5.42 -7.08
C SER A 80 15.19 -5.27 -8.51
#